data_AF-E3QDQ5-F1
#
_entry.id   AF-E3QDQ5-F1
#
_cell.length_a   1.000
_cell.length_b   1.000
_cell.length_c   1.000
_cell.angle_alpha   90.00
_cell.angle_beta   90.00
_cell.angle_gamma   90.00
#
_symmetry.space_group_name_H-M   'P 1'
#
loop_
_entity.id
_entity.type
_entity.pdbx_description
1 polymer ?
#
loop_
_entity_poly.entity_id
_entity_poly.type
_entity_poly.pdbx_seq_one_letter_code
_entity_poly.pdbx_strand_id
1 'polypeptide(L)'
;MTSIPSKTLEISPGITYRYFYSRASRADLPTLLFGADELELEAPVLVVGCGRDEMTAAGLQDEMTRPWARAGYRFEVLDTGHWVMLEDTAGTNRLLEEFVDGLGKD
;
A
#
# COMPACT_ATOMS: atom_id res chain seq x y z
N MET A 1 22.47 -8.84 -21.44
CA MET A 1 21.38 -8.29 -20.61
C MET A 1 21.90 -7.04 -19.94
N THR A 2 21.33 -5.89 -20.25
CA THR A 2 21.68 -4.59 -19.64
C THR A 2 20.86 -4.44 -18.36
N SER A 3 21.50 -4.44 -17.18
CA SER A 3 20.78 -4.20 -15.92
C SER A 3 20.58 -2.70 -15.70
N ILE A 4 19.36 -2.28 -15.36
CA ILE A 4 19.09 -0.91 -14.92
C ILE A 4 19.61 -0.77 -13.47
N PRO A 5 20.39 0.28 -13.14
CA PRO A 5 20.91 0.46 -11.79
C PRO A 5 19.79 0.81 -10.81
N SER A 6 19.94 0.37 -9.55
CA SER A 6 18.99 0.61 -8.46
C SER A 6 19.68 1.10 -7.20
N LYS A 7 18.93 1.79 -6.33
CA LYS A 7 19.36 2.20 -4.99
C LYS A 7 18.24 1.91 -3.98
N THR A 8 18.64 1.58 -2.76
CA THR A 8 17.72 1.37 -1.63
C THR A 8 17.80 2.58 -0.71
N LEU A 9 16.64 3.10 -0.30
CA LEU A 9 16.49 4.20 0.64
C LEU A 9 15.66 3.70 1.83
N GLU A 10 16.19 3.78 3.04
CA GLU A 10 15.39 3.61 4.24
C GLU A 10 14.57 4.89 4.46
N ILE A 11 13.26 4.80 4.30
CA ILE A 11 12.35 5.95 4.46
C ILE A 11 11.82 6.07 5.90
N SER A 12 11.78 4.97 6.63
CA SER A 12 11.50 4.90 8.07
C SER A 12 11.97 3.55 8.64
N PRO A 13 12.06 3.37 9.98
CA PRO A 13 12.52 2.12 10.57
C PRO A 13 11.72 0.91 10.05
N GLY A 14 12.41 0.00 9.36
CA GLY A 14 11.81 -1.21 8.78
C GLY A 14 11.09 -1.03 7.43
N ILE A 15 11.07 0.18 6.87
CA ILE A 15 10.51 0.45 5.54
C ILE A 15 11.62 0.93 4.61
N THR A 16 12.01 0.05 3.69
CA THR A 16 13.02 0.35 2.66
C THR A 16 12.37 0.47 1.29
N TYR A 17 12.70 1.52 0.57
CA TYR A 17 12.26 1.79 -0.79
C TYR A 17 13.40 1.57 -1.78
N ARG A 18 13.30 0.55 -2.63
CA ARG A 18 14.27 0.33 -3.71
C ARG A 18 13.80 0.99 -5.00
N TYR A 19 14.43 2.08 -5.41
CA TYR A 19 14.13 2.72 -6.69
C TYR A 19 15.12 2.32 -7.77
N PHE A 20 14.62 2.16 -8.98
CA PHE A 20 15.44 2.01 -10.17
C PHE A 20 15.62 3.39 -10.80
N TYR A 21 16.77 3.62 -11.43
CA TYR A 21 17.01 4.90 -12.09
C TYR A 21 17.76 4.72 -13.41
N SER A 22 17.42 5.56 -14.38
CA SER A 22 18.24 5.71 -15.58
C SER A 22 19.09 6.95 -15.42
N ARG A 23 20.38 6.76 -15.14
CA ARG A 23 21.33 7.88 -15.03
C ARG A 23 21.33 8.66 -16.33
N ALA A 24 21.12 9.97 -16.25
CA ALA A 24 21.28 10.82 -17.41
C ALA A 24 22.72 10.72 -17.94
N SER A 25 22.88 10.65 -19.27
CA SER A 25 24.19 10.60 -19.91
C SER A 25 24.98 11.91 -19.78
N ARG A 26 24.29 12.98 -19.37
CA ARG A 26 24.87 14.30 -19.07
C ARG A 26 24.37 14.80 -17.72
N ALA A 27 25.22 15.51 -17.00
CA ALA A 27 24.94 16.00 -15.65
C ALA A 27 23.89 17.13 -15.60
N ASP A 28 23.59 17.77 -16.73
CA ASP A 28 22.61 18.86 -16.85
C ASP A 28 21.18 18.38 -17.18
N LEU A 29 20.98 17.07 -17.34
CA LEU A 29 19.69 16.47 -17.66
C LEU A 29 19.09 15.73 -16.45
N PRO A 30 17.76 15.68 -16.30
CA PRO A 30 17.11 14.99 -15.19
C PRO A 30 17.35 13.48 -15.26
N THR A 31 17.61 12.86 -14.11
CA THR A 31 17.61 11.40 -13.95
C THR A 31 16.17 10.93 -13.81
N LEU A 32 15.77 9.94 -14.61
CA LEU A 32 14.44 9.32 -14.49
C LEU A 32 14.47 8.29 -13.35
N LEU A 33 13.54 8.44 -12.41
CA LEU A 33 13.27 7.46 -11.35
C LEU A 33 12.11 6.57 -11.80
N PHE A 34 12.29 5.26 -11.68
CA PHE A 34 11.22 4.29 -11.85
C PHE A 34 10.84 3.76 -10.45
N GLY A 35 9.53 3.72 -10.18
CA GLY A 35 9.00 3.24 -8.91
C GLY A 35 9.41 1.80 -8.59
N ALA A 36 9.53 1.50 -7.30
CA ALA A 36 10.00 0.21 -6.79
C ALA A 36 9.08 -0.96 -7.16
N ASP A 37 9.65 -1.99 -7.78
CA ASP A 37 9.03 -3.32 -7.97
C ASP A 37 9.15 -4.23 -6.72
N GLU A 38 9.67 -3.71 -5.60
CA GLU A 38 10.06 -4.51 -4.41
C GLU A 38 9.50 -3.94 -3.08
N LEU A 39 8.32 -3.33 -3.09
CA LEU A 39 7.59 -3.04 -1.85
C LEU A 39 6.78 -4.27 -1.46
N GLU A 40 7.38 -5.27 -0.81
CA GLU A 40 6.60 -6.41 -0.27
C GLU A 40 6.19 -6.12 1.18
N LEU A 41 4.90 -6.30 1.47
CA LEU A 41 4.33 -6.19 2.81
C LEU A 41 4.31 -7.59 3.44
N GLU A 42 5.23 -7.78 4.39
CA GLU A 42 5.45 -9.06 5.11
C GLU A 42 4.47 -9.27 6.29
N ALA A 43 3.62 -8.28 6.57
CA ALA A 43 2.55 -8.39 7.55
C ALA A 43 1.20 -8.57 6.84
N PRO A 44 0.25 -9.32 7.42
CA PRO A 44 -1.12 -9.38 6.88
C PRO A 44 -1.72 -7.98 6.79
N VAL A 45 -2.46 -7.72 5.71
CA VAL A 45 -3.02 -6.40 5.41
C VAL A 45 -4.54 -6.46 5.38
N LEU A 46 -5.19 -5.50 6.05
CA LEU A 46 -6.59 -5.15 5.87
C LEU A 46 -6.68 -3.77 5.21
N VAL A 47 -7.39 -3.68 4.09
CA VAL A 47 -7.82 -2.41 3.50
C VAL A 47 -9.32 -2.26 3.73
N VAL A 48 -9.71 -1.16 4.38
CA VAL A 48 -11.12 -0.76 4.55
C VAL A 48 -11.40 0.42 3.63
N GLY A 49 -12.11 0.16 2.55
CA GLY A 49 -12.53 1.18 1.59
C GLY A 49 -13.87 1.81 1.95
N CYS A 50 -14.10 3.00 1.41
CA CYS A 50 -15.34 3.76 1.55
C CYS A 50 -16.11 3.76 0.22
N GLY A 51 -17.32 3.22 0.19
CA GLY A 51 -18.10 3.02 -1.04
C GLY A 51 -18.60 4.31 -1.69
N ARG A 52 -18.74 5.39 -0.91
CA ARG A 52 -19.16 6.73 -1.39
C ARG A 52 -18.02 7.74 -1.44
N ASP A 53 -16.77 7.28 -1.28
CA ASP A 53 -15.60 8.16 -1.30
C ASP A 53 -15.09 8.40 -2.73
N GLU A 54 -15.24 9.64 -3.18
CA GLU A 54 -14.75 10.11 -4.48
C GLU A 54 -13.28 10.59 -4.44
N MET A 55 -12.71 10.82 -3.24
CA MET A 55 -11.33 11.27 -3.06
C MET A 55 -10.36 10.11 -3.12
N THR A 56 -10.68 9.01 -2.43
CA THR A 56 -9.87 7.80 -2.40
C THR A 56 -10.72 6.58 -2.76
N ALA A 57 -11.04 6.45 -4.05
CA ALA A 57 -11.88 5.36 -4.55
C ALA A 57 -11.36 3.98 -4.08
N ALA A 58 -12.22 3.22 -3.41
CA ALA A 58 -11.85 1.97 -2.76
C ALA A 58 -11.19 0.96 -3.72
N GLY A 59 -11.66 0.86 -4.97
CA GLY A 59 -11.09 -0.02 -5.98
C GLY A 59 -9.63 0.33 -6.33
N LEU A 60 -9.29 1.62 -6.39
CA LEU A 60 -7.91 2.04 -6.65
C LEU A 60 -6.99 1.70 -5.47
N GLN A 61 -7.49 1.79 -4.23
CA GLN A 61 -6.73 1.37 -3.06
C GLN A 61 -6.45 -0.14 -3.10
N ASP A 62 -7.46 -0.94 -3.46
CA ASP A 62 -7.29 -2.39 -3.64
C ASP A 62 -6.23 -2.72 -4.70
N GLU A 63 -6.37 -2.15 -5.90
CA GLU A 63 -5.43 -2.37 -7.01
C GLU A 63 -3.99 -1.95 -6.67
N MET A 64 -3.83 -0.83 -5.94
CA MET A 64 -2.50 -0.34 -5.57
C MET A 64 -1.85 -1.14 -4.45
N THR A 65 -2.62 -1.70 -3.50
CA THR A 65 -2.07 -2.38 -2.32
C THR A 65 -1.95 -3.90 -2.50
N ARG A 66 -2.93 -4.55 -3.14
CA ARG A 66 -3.01 -6.01 -3.25
C ARG A 66 -1.76 -6.68 -3.83
N PRO A 67 -1.08 -6.16 -4.88
CA PRO A 67 0.11 -6.81 -5.44
C PRO A 67 1.27 -6.99 -4.46
N TRP A 68 1.27 -6.19 -3.39
CA TRP A 68 2.35 -6.08 -2.42
C TRP A 68 2.10 -6.89 -1.15
N ALA A 69 0.86 -7.29 -0.85
CA ALA A 69 0.47 -7.95 0.40
C ALA A 69 0.72 -9.47 0.38
N ARG A 70 1.95 -9.90 0.68
CA ARG A 70 2.38 -11.31 0.59
C ARG A 70 1.91 -12.17 1.76
N ALA A 71 1.83 -11.60 2.96
CA ALA A 71 1.50 -12.33 4.18
C ALA A 71 -0.02 -12.48 4.41
N GLY A 72 -0.86 -12.07 3.46
CA GLY A 72 -2.32 -12.14 3.55
C GLY A 72 -2.96 -10.77 3.27
N TYR A 73 -4.13 -10.81 2.63
CA TYR A 73 -4.83 -9.62 2.19
C TYR A 73 -6.34 -9.78 2.37
N ARG A 74 -6.96 -8.82 3.08
CA ARG A 74 -8.41 -8.67 3.21
C ARG A 74 -8.80 -7.27 2.72
N PHE A 75 -9.84 -7.20 1.89
CA PHE A 75 -10.39 -5.95 1.39
C PHE A 75 -11.88 -5.92 1.65
N GLU A 76 -12.34 -4.89 2.33
CA GLU A 76 -13.74 -4.69 2.71
C GLU A 76 -14.15 -3.26 2.38
N VAL A 77 -15.41 -3.06 2.01
CA VAL A 77 -15.94 -1.74 1.67
C VAL A 77 -17.16 -1.44 2.53
N LEU A 78 -17.13 -0.34 3.26
CA LEU A 78 -18.26 0.19 4.03
C LEU A 78 -19.01 1.25 3.21
N ASP A 79 -20.33 1.36 3.40
CA ASP A 79 -21.17 2.37 2.73
C ASP A 79 -21.04 3.76 3.38
N THR A 80 -19.82 4.27 3.42
CA THR A 80 -19.45 5.55 4.03
C THR A 80 -18.84 6.51 3.01
N GLY A 81 -18.85 7.80 3.33
CA GLY A 81 -17.94 8.77 2.71
C GLY A 81 -16.51 8.62 3.23
N HIS A 82 -15.65 9.58 2.89
CA HIS A 82 -14.21 9.55 3.17
C HIS A 82 -13.88 9.37 4.66
N TRP A 83 -14.69 9.94 5.56
CA TRP A 83 -14.43 9.95 7.00
C TRP A 83 -15.04 8.73 7.71
N VAL A 84 -14.62 7.53 7.32
CA VAL A 84 -15.20 6.24 7.76
C VAL A 84 -15.37 6.10 9.27
N MET A 85 -14.37 6.51 10.06
CA MET A 85 -14.42 6.41 11.52
C MET A 85 -15.48 7.31 12.17
N LEU A 86 -15.89 8.38 11.49
CA LEU A 86 -16.94 9.29 11.95
C LEU A 86 -18.33 8.84 11.49
N GLU A 87 -18.42 8.26 10.30
CA GLU A 87 -19.70 7.84 9.70
C GLU A 87 -20.16 6.46 10.17
N ASP A 88 -19.23 5.50 10.30
CA ASP A 88 -19.53 4.14 10.77
C ASP A 88 -18.43 3.60 11.69
N THR A 89 -18.34 4.19 12.89
CA THR A 89 -17.40 3.75 13.93
C THR A 89 -17.62 2.28 14.30
N ALA A 90 -18.87 1.82 14.37
CA ALA A 90 -19.20 0.45 14.80
C ALA A 90 -18.81 -0.59 13.74
N GLY A 91 -19.12 -0.34 12.46
CA GLY A 91 -18.70 -1.19 11.37
C GLY A 91 -17.19 -1.23 11.21
N THR A 92 -16.53 -0.07 11.32
CA THR A 92 -15.07 -0.02 11.21
C THR A 92 -14.38 -0.77 12.36
N ASN A 93 -14.79 -0.54 13.61
CA ASN A 93 -14.21 -1.23 14.75
C ASN A 93 -14.40 -2.74 14.66
N ARG A 94 -15.59 -3.21 14.26
CA ARG A 94 -15.84 -4.64 14.06
C ARG A 94 -14.88 -5.25 13.03
N LEU A 95 -14.65 -4.60 11.88
CA LEU A 95 -13.71 -5.11 10.88
C LEU A 95 -12.28 -5.18 11.41
N LEU A 96 -11.85 -4.17 12.19
CA LEU A 96 -10.54 -4.13 12.83
C LEU A 96 -10.39 -5.24 13.88
N GLU A 97 -11.39 -5.40 14.76
CA GLU A 97 -11.42 -6.45 15.79
C GLU A 97 -11.39 -7.85 15.17
N GLU A 98 -12.26 -8.12 14.18
CA GLU A 98 -12.28 -9.39 13.45
C GLU A 98 -10.94 -9.71 12.80
N PHE A 99 -10.28 -8.70 12.22
CA PHE A 99 -8.99 -8.87 11.59
C PHE A 99 -7.92 -9.23 12.62
N VAL A 100 -7.81 -8.45 13.71
CA VAL A 100 -6.84 -8.70 14.78
C VAL A 100 -7.06 -10.06 15.45
N ASP A 101 -8.32 -10.42 15.73
CA ASP A 101 -8.68 -11.73 16.30
C ASP A 101 -8.34 -12.90 15.36
N GLY A 102 -8.30 -12.64 14.05
CA GLY A 102 -7.88 -13.57 13.02
C GLY A 102 -6.36 -13.81 12.97
N LEU A 103 -5.54 -12.82 13.37
CA LEU A 103 -4.08 -12.90 13.30
C LEU A 103 -3.45 -13.86 14.33
N GLY A 104 -4.18 -14.23 15.38
CA GLY A 104 -3.70 -15.11 16.46
C GLY A 104 -4.07 -16.59 16.30
N LYS A 105 -4.60 -16.99 15.14
CA LYS A 105 -5.10 -18.34 14.86
C LYS A 105 -4.24 -19.01 13.79
N ASP A 106 -3.04 -19.43 14.18
CA ASP A 106 -2.22 -20.41 13.45
C ASP A 106 -2.29 -21.79 14.13
#